data_AF-A0A1Y2LF74-F1
#
_entry.id   AF-A0A1Y2LF74-F1
#
_cell.length_a   1.000
_cell.length_b   1.000
_cell.length_c   1.000
_cell.angle_alpha   90.00
_cell.angle_beta   90.00
_cell.angle_gamma   90.00
#
_symmetry.space_group_name_H-M   'P 1'
#
loop_
_entity.id
_entity.type
_entity.pdbx_description
1 polymer ?
#
loop_
_entity_poly.entity_id
_entity_poly.type
_entity_poly.pdbx_seq_one_letter_code
_entity_poly.pdbx_strand_id
1 'polypeptide(L)'
;MPDPDKWKQIEETLKGVFGKIKVQADGYELTLTKSIDRERLVTLVHVNGEIKGKWFRAKNGKPLYPEARFWFPMRRRAWPIKKHSELKKAFGKREADQMTALETVCFSPMWTSPRSLIAHLKKHFPELEIVEDSNV
;
A
#
# COMPACT_ATOMS: atom_id res chain seq x y z
N MET A 1 -13.95 20.87 9.62
CA MET A 1 -12.47 20.84 9.60
C MET A 1 -12.07 19.40 9.88
N PRO A 2 -11.23 18.74 9.08
CA PRO A 2 -10.91 17.33 9.34
C PRO A 2 -9.88 17.25 10.47
N ASP A 3 -10.22 16.53 11.54
CA ASP A 3 -9.45 16.33 12.76
C ASP A 3 -7.96 16.07 12.48
N PRO A 4 -7.07 17.05 12.76
CA PRO A 4 -5.62 16.86 12.67
C PRO A 4 -5.10 15.79 13.63
N ASP A 5 -5.92 15.40 14.61
CA ASP A 5 -5.53 14.56 15.74
C ASP A 5 -5.47 13.07 15.37
N LYS A 6 -6.48 12.55 14.65
CA LYS A 6 -6.54 11.11 14.31
C LYS A 6 -5.32 10.62 13.53
N TRP A 7 -4.80 11.44 12.62
CA TRP A 7 -3.62 11.07 11.83
C TRP A 7 -2.34 11.05 12.66
N LYS A 8 -2.21 11.97 13.63
CA LYS A 8 -1.10 11.98 14.58
C LYS A 8 -1.18 10.77 15.50
N GLN A 9 -2.37 10.41 15.98
CA GLN A 9 -2.57 9.22 16.78
C GLN A 9 -2.14 7.95 16.03
N ILE A 10 -2.58 7.78 14.77
CA ILE A 10 -2.13 6.65 13.93
C ILE A 10 -0.60 6.67 13.75
N GLU A 11 0.01 7.84 13.54
CA GLU A 11 1.47 7.95 13.39
C GLU A 11 2.21 7.54 14.67
N GLU A 12 1.78 8.03 15.84
CA GLU A 12 2.43 7.70 17.12
C GLU A 12 2.24 6.23 17.49
N THR A 13 1.03 5.66 17.34
CA THR A 13 0.80 4.21 17.56
C THR A 13 1.64 3.35 16.62
N LEU A 14 1.92 3.81 15.39
CA LEU A 14 2.74 3.12 14.39
C LEU A 14 4.21 3.59 14.36
N LYS A 15 4.69 4.30 15.37
CA LYS A 15 6.08 4.79 15.42
C LYS A 15 7.04 3.74 15.96
N GLY A 16 6.58 2.96 16.94
CA GLY A 16 7.37 1.93 17.62
C GLY A 16 7.54 0.63 16.84
N VAL A 17 8.21 -0.32 17.48
CA VAL A 17 8.37 -1.72 17.01
C VAL A 17 7.09 -2.52 17.25
N PHE A 18 6.36 -2.17 18.30
CA PHE A 18 5.04 -2.68 18.64
C PHE A 18 4.05 -1.56 18.41
N GLY A 19 2.93 -1.89 17.78
CA GLY A 19 1.92 -0.92 17.41
C GLY A 19 0.79 -1.61 16.69
N LYS A 20 -0.42 -1.41 17.18
CA LYS A 20 -1.63 -1.96 16.58
C LYS A 20 -2.75 -0.95 16.76
N ILE A 21 -3.41 -0.61 15.66
CA ILE A 21 -4.57 0.28 15.67
C ILE A 21 -5.63 -0.24 14.69
N LYS A 22 -6.90 -0.15 15.10
CA LYS A 22 -8.04 -0.43 14.23
C LYS A 22 -8.71 0.85 13.78
N VAL A 23 -9.00 0.91 12.49
CA VAL A 23 -9.62 2.06 11.85
C VAL A 23 -10.72 1.59 10.90
N GLN A 24 -11.74 2.41 10.70
CA GLN A 24 -12.83 2.13 9.77
C GLN A 24 -12.73 3.04 8.56
N ALA A 25 -12.81 2.47 7.36
CA ALA A 25 -12.73 3.22 6.11
C ALA A 25 -13.60 2.60 5.03
N ASP A 26 -14.52 3.40 4.47
CA ASP A 26 -15.40 3.01 3.36
C ASP A 26 -16.14 1.68 3.60
N GLY A 27 -16.62 1.47 4.83
CA GLY A 27 -17.34 0.27 5.26
C GLY A 27 -16.47 -0.94 5.63
N TYR A 28 -15.15 -0.81 5.61
CA TYR A 28 -14.21 -1.88 6.00
C TYR A 28 -13.54 -1.55 7.33
N GLU A 29 -13.32 -2.58 8.15
CA GLU A 29 -12.40 -2.51 9.29
C GLU A 29 -10.98 -2.77 8.78
N LEU A 30 -10.06 -1.87 9.08
CA LEU A 30 -8.63 -2.06 8.82
C LEU A 30 -7.91 -2.24 10.14
N THR A 31 -7.16 -3.33 10.27
CA THR A 31 -6.21 -3.50 11.37
C THR A 31 -4.80 -3.22 10.87
N LEU A 32 -4.21 -2.13 11.37
CA LEU A 32 -2.84 -1.72 11.07
C LEU A 32 -1.92 -2.23 12.17
N THR A 33 -0.98 -3.12 11.84
CA THR A 33 -0.12 -3.77 12.84
C THR A 33 1.33 -3.69 12.46
N LYS A 34 2.21 -3.43 13.43
CA LYS A 34 3.66 -3.57 13.26
C LYS A 34 4.07 -5.02 13.20
N SER A 35 4.92 -5.34 12.24
CA SER A 35 5.43 -6.70 12.05
C SER A 35 6.85 -6.65 11.48
N ILE A 36 7.59 -7.72 11.68
CA ILE A 36 8.91 -7.90 11.09
C ILE A 36 8.73 -8.79 9.85
N ASP A 37 8.97 -8.23 8.67
CA ASP A 37 9.15 -8.99 7.43
C ASP A 37 10.65 -9.20 7.21
N ARG A 38 11.10 -10.44 7.41
CA ARG A 38 12.52 -10.83 7.39
C ARG A 38 13.32 -10.06 8.44
N GLU A 39 14.03 -9.01 8.03
CA GLU A 39 14.87 -8.15 8.88
C GLU A 39 14.37 -6.71 8.91
N ARG A 40 13.16 -6.44 8.38
CA ARG A 40 12.63 -5.10 8.21
C ARG A 40 11.33 -4.94 8.97
N LEU A 41 11.23 -3.85 9.73
CA LEU A 41 9.98 -3.43 10.35
C LEU A 41 9.04 -2.89 9.27
N VAL A 42 7.84 -3.46 9.19
CA VAL A 42 6.77 -3.08 8.28
C VAL A 42 5.47 -2.86 9.04
N THR A 43 4.54 -2.14 8.41
CA THR A 43 3.15 -2.07 8.86
C THR A 43 2.28 -2.94 7.94
N LEU A 44 1.63 -3.95 8.51
CA LEU A 44 0.66 -4.82 7.82
C LEU A 44 -0.75 -4.25 7.91
N VAL A 45 -1.47 -4.30 6.79
CA VAL A 45 -2.88 -3.89 6.69
C VAL A 45 -3.74 -5.12 6.50
N HIS A 46 -4.49 -5.50 7.54
CA HIS A 46 -5.56 -6.50 7.43
C HIS A 46 -6.86 -5.79 7.08
N VAL A 47 -7.65 -6.39 6.20
CA VAL A 47 -8.98 -5.89 5.82
C VAL A 47 -10.01 -6.86 6.35
N ASN A 48 -10.89 -6.38 7.24
CA ASN A 48 -11.83 -7.18 8.02
C ASN A 48 -11.14 -8.36 8.73
N GLY A 49 -9.98 -8.09 9.34
CA GLY A 49 -9.17 -9.10 10.03
C GLY A 49 -8.39 -10.06 9.13
N GLU A 50 -8.51 -9.96 7.80
CA GLU A 50 -7.95 -10.95 6.88
C GLU A 50 -6.88 -10.35 5.95
N ILE A 51 -5.99 -11.22 5.46
CA ILE A 51 -5.12 -10.98 4.30
C ILE A 51 -5.37 -12.11 3.32
N LYS A 52 -6.07 -11.84 2.21
CA LYS A 52 -6.34 -12.88 1.20
C LYS A 52 -5.39 -12.77 0.01
N GLY A 53 -4.79 -13.90 -0.35
CA GLY A 53 -3.88 -14.00 -1.52
C GLY A 53 -4.49 -13.50 -2.83
N LYS A 54 -5.82 -13.63 -3.01
CA LYS A 54 -6.52 -13.13 -4.20
C LYS A 54 -6.45 -11.60 -4.36
N TRP A 55 -6.38 -10.85 -3.26
CA TRP A 55 -6.35 -9.39 -3.25
C TRP A 55 -5.02 -8.81 -3.76
N PHE A 56 -3.95 -9.62 -3.84
CA PHE A 56 -2.68 -9.17 -4.43
C PHE A 56 -2.77 -8.88 -5.93
N ARG A 57 -3.76 -9.44 -6.62
CA ARG A 57 -3.84 -9.42 -8.08
C ARG A 57 -4.14 -8.01 -8.60
N ALA A 58 -3.37 -7.59 -9.61
CA ALA A 58 -3.60 -6.40 -10.40
C ALA A 58 -3.87 -6.75 -11.87
N LYS A 59 -4.70 -5.95 -12.55
CA LYS A 59 -4.89 -5.99 -14.01
C LYS A 59 -4.87 -4.56 -14.52
N ASN A 60 -4.02 -4.29 -15.50
CA ASN A 60 -3.81 -2.95 -16.07
C ASN A 60 -3.54 -1.89 -14.98
N GLY A 61 -2.71 -2.25 -13.99
CA GLY A 61 -2.34 -1.37 -12.88
C GLY A 61 -3.44 -1.12 -11.83
N LYS A 62 -4.61 -1.75 -11.95
CA LYS A 62 -5.76 -1.59 -11.03
C LYS A 62 -5.99 -2.84 -10.20
N PRO A 63 -6.52 -2.69 -8.97
CA PRO A 63 -6.85 -3.85 -8.14
C PRO A 63 -8.03 -4.63 -8.75
N LEU A 64 -7.98 -5.96 -8.71
CA LEU A 64 -9.12 -6.80 -9.12
C LEU A 64 -10.22 -6.87 -8.05
N TYR A 65 -9.83 -6.66 -6.79
CA TYR A 65 -10.70 -6.79 -5.63
C TYR A 65 -10.71 -5.46 -4.87
N PRO A 66 -11.89 -4.99 -4.42
CA PRO A 66 -12.00 -3.69 -3.77
C PRO A 66 -11.12 -3.59 -2.52
N GLU A 67 -10.96 -4.67 -1.75
CA GLU A 67 -10.16 -4.71 -0.52
C GLU A 67 -8.69 -4.33 -0.74
N ALA A 68 -8.16 -4.57 -1.94
CA ALA A 68 -6.77 -4.26 -2.28
C ALA A 68 -6.48 -2.75 -2.40
N ARG A 69 -7.50 -1.88 -2.38
CA ARG A 69 -7.31 -0.42 -2.41
C ARG A 69 -6.65 0.14 -1.14
N PHE A 70 -6.70 -0.60 -0.04
CA PHE A 70 -6.05 -0.24 1.23
C PHE A 70 -4.57 -0.68 1.26
N TRP A 71 -4.15 -1.48 0.28
CA TRP A 71 -2.83 -2.07 0.19
C TRP A 71 -1.88 -1.24 -0.66
N PHE A 72 -0.58 -1.45 -0.44
CA PHE A 72 0.48 -0.75 -1.14
C PHE A 72 0.52 -1.15 -2.62
N PRO A 73 0.37 -0.22 -3.58
CA PRO A 73 0.48 -0.52 -5.00
C PRO A 73 1.96 -0.75 -5.36
N MET A 74 2.38 -2.01 -5.46
CA MET A 74 3.77 -2.35 -5.81
C MET A 74 4.00 -2.09 -7.29
N ARG A 75 4.91 -1.16 -7.57
CA ARG A 75 5.26 -0.77 -8.94
C ARG A 75 6.57 -1.40 -9.39
N ARG A 76 6.56 -2.01 -10.57
CA ARG A 76 7.74 -2.58 -11.23
C ARG A 76 7.71 -2.28 -12.71
N ARG A 77 8.88 -2.29 -13.34
CA ARG A 77 9.02 -2.24 -14.79
C ARG A 77 9.20 -3.67 -15.29
N ALA A 78 8.56 -4.02 -16.41
CA ALA A 78 8.80 -5.32 -17.03
C ALA A 78 10.26 -5.44 -17.49
N TRP A 79 10.82 -4.34 -18.00
CA TRP A 79 12.23 -4.22 -18.34
C TRP A 79 12.91 -3.05 -17.61
N PRO A 80 14.16 -3.22 -17.14
CA PRO A 80 14.93 -2.13 -16.55
C PRO A 80 15.05 -0.95 -17.52
N ILE A 81 14.94 0.28 -17.01
CA ILE A 81 15.00 1.49 -17.85
C ILE A 81 16.33 1.61 -18.63
N LYS A 82 17.42 1.05 -18.10
CA LYS A 82 18.73 0.99 -18.78
C LYS A 82 18.71 0.21 -20.10
N LYS A 83 17.73 -0.68 -20.30
CA LYS A 83 17.55 -1.46 -21.53
C LYS A 83 16.72 -0.72 -22.59
N HIS A 84 16.18 0.47 -22.27
CA HIS A 84 15.28 1.20 -23.17
C HIS A 84 15.89 1.49 -24.54
N SER A 85 17.17 1.89 -24.61
CA SER A 85 17.84 2.20 -25.88
C SER A 85 18.01 0.97 -26.77
N GLU A 86 18.32 -0.19 -26.19
CA GLU A 86 18.38 -1.47 -26.90
C GLU A 86 16.99 -1.88 -27.41
N LEU A 87 15.98 -1.81 -26.54
CA LEU A 87 14.59 -2.14 -26.88
C LEU A 87 14.04 -1.22 -27.98
N LYS A 88 14.36 0.08 -27.94
CA LYS A 88 13.96 1.05 -28.95
C LYS A 88 14.53 0.72 -30.32
N LYS A 89 15.75 0.18 -30.39
CA LYS A 89 16.37 -0.28 -31.65
C LYS A 89 15.70 -1.54 -32.18
N ALA A 90 15.31 -2.46 -31.29
CA ALA A 90 14.73 -3.76 -31.68
C ALA A 90 13.23 -3.69 -32.04
N PHE A 91 12.44 -2.93 -31.28
CA PHE A 91 10.97 -2.95 -31.35
C PHE A 91 10.36 -1.59 -31.70
N GLY A 92 11.16 -0.53 -31.77
CA GLY A 92 10.68 0.84 -31.94
C GLY A 92 10.39 1.55 -30.61
N LYS A 93 10.14 2.87 -30.70
CA LYS A 93 9.99 3.74 -29.52
C LYS A 93 8.79 3.37 -28.66
N ARG A 94 7.63 3.16 -29.29
CA ARG A 94 6.35 2.97 -28.56
C ARG A 94 6.38 1.69 -27.73
N GLU A 95 6.85 0.60 -28.30
CA GLU A 95 6.97 -0.70 -27.65
C GLU A 95 8.03 -0.66 -26.53
N ALA A 96 9.17 0.00 -26.77
CA ALA A 96 10.19 0.19 -25.73
C ALA A 96 9.68 1.04 -24.54
N ASP A 97 8.89 2.08 -24.81
CA ASP A 97 8.25 2.91 -23.78
C ASP A 97 7.28 2.06 -22.93
N GLN A 98 6.46 1.21 -23.56
CA GLN A 98 5.56 0.29 -22.86
C GLN A 98 6.31 -0.75 -22.04
N MET A 99 7.32 -1.41 -22.62
CA MET A 99 8.10 -2.47 -21.96
C MET A 99 8.88 -1.97 -20.75
N THR A 100 9.28 -0.69 -20.76
CA THR A 100 9.98 -0.07 -19.64
C THR A 100 9.07 0.77 -18.75
N ALA A 101 7.78 0.87 -19.03
CA ALA A 101 6.84 1.63 -18.21
C ALA A 101 6.81 1.13 -16.77
N LEU A 102 6.65 2.05 -15.82
CA LEU A 102 6.50 1.70 -14.42
C LEU A 102 5.01 1.42 -14.15
N GLU A 103 4.69 0.15 -13.91
CA GLU A 103 3.31 -0.29 -13.74
C GLU A 103 3.09 -0.93 -12.36
N THR A 104 1.88 -0.81 -11.83
CA THR A 104 1.49 -1.54 -10.62
C THR A 104 1.26 -3.00 -10.97
N VAL A 105 2.12 -3.88 -10.45
CA VAL A 105 2.09 -5.32 -10.76
C VAL A 105 1.28 -6.12 -9.76
N CYS A 106 1.19 -5.64 -8.51
CA CYS A 106 0.39 -6.25 -7.45
C CYS A 106 0.09 -5.24 -6.34
N PHE A 107 -0.78 -5.62 -5.43
CA PHE A 107 -1.08 -4.89 -4.20
C PHE A 107 -0.55 -5.67 -3.00
N SER A 108 0.26 -5.04 -2.16
CA SER A 108 0.90 -5.66 -1.01
C SER A 108 0.26 -5.18 0.29
N PRO A 109 -0.10 -6.08 1.24
CA PRO A 109 -0.58 -5.68 2.55
C PRO A 109 0.49 -4.97 3.39
N MET A 110 1.76 -5.10 2.99
CA MET A 110 2.91 -4.59 3.73
C MET A 110 3.31 -3.20 3.25
N TRP A 111 3.40 -2.26 4.20
CA TRP A 111 3.95 -0.93 4.01
C TRP A 111 5.27 -0.81 4.77
N THR A 112 6.36 -0.52 4.05
CA THR A 112 7.69 -0.36 4.65
C THR A 112 7.87 0.97 5.38
N SER A 113 6.96 1.93 5.16
CA SER A 113 6.95 3.21 5.86
C SER A 113 5.53 3.49 6.37
N PRO A 114 5.34 3.64 7.70
CA PRO A 114 4.04 4.04 8.23
C PRO A 114 3.60 5.42 7.72
N ARG A 115 4.53 6.33 7.44
CA ARG A 115 4.22 7.64 6.84
C ARG A 115 3.61 7.52 5.44
N SER A 116 4.11 6.62 4.59
CA SER A 116 3.54 6.44 3.26
C SER A 116 2.16 5.78 3.32
N LEU A 117 1.93 4.88 4.28
CA LEU A 117 0.59 4.34 4.56
C LEU A 117 -0.38 5.45 4.98
N ILE A 118 0.00 6.28 5.94
CA ILE A 118 -0.83 7.40 6.42
C ILE A 118 -1.12 8.38 5.28
N ALA A 119 -0.13 8.72 4.46
CA ALA A 119 -0.33 9.58 3.29
C ALA A 119 -1.30 8.97 2.27
N HIS A 120 -1.23 7.66 2.04
CA HIS A 120 -2.18 6.94 1.18
C HIS A 120 -3.59 6.96 1.74
N LEU A 121 -3.76 6.62 3.03
CA LEU A 121 -5.05 6.64 3.70
C LEU A 121 -5.66 8.03 3.71
N LYS A 122 -4.88 9.06 4.05
CA LYS A 122 -5.34 10.46 4.05
C LYS A 122 -5.79 10.93 2.68
N LYS A 123 -5.12 10.48 1.62
CA LYS A 123 -5.46 10.87 0.24
C LYS A 123 -6.72 10.17 -0.28
N HIS A 124 -6.90 8.89 0.05
CA HIS A 124 -7.94 8.05 -0.56
C HIS A 124 -9.14 7.81 0.36
N PHE A 125 -8.97 7.96 1.67
CA PHE A 125 -9.96 7.69 2.71
C PHE A 125 -9.90 8.78 3.81
N PRO A 126 -10.16 10.07 3.46
CA PRO A 126 -10.06 11.18 4.42
C PRO A 126 -11.05 11.05 5.59
N GLU A 127 -12.21 10.44 5.35
CA GLU A 127 -13.28 10.17 6.32
C GLU A 127 -13.01 8.94 7.20
N LEU A 128 -11.79 8.38 7.17
CA LEU A 128 -11.41 7.26 8.03
C LEU A 128 -11.54 7.63 9.51
N GLU A 129 -12.04 6.70 10.33
CA GLU A 129 -12.22 6.88 11.78
C GLU A 129 -11.43 5.82 12.57
N ILE A 130 -11.01 6.15 13.79
CA ILE A 130 -10.32 5.20 14.68
C ILE A 130 -11.39 4.48 15.51
N VAL A 131 -11.33 3.15 15.57
CA VAL A 131 -12.34 2.32 16.25
C VAL A 131 -11.79 1.72 17.55
N GLU A 132 -10.51 1.37 17.59
CA GLU A 132 -9.88 0.78 18.77
C GLU A 132 -8.37 1.10 18.78
N ASP A 133 -7.88 1.57 19.92
CA ASP A 133 -6.46 1.80 20.18
C ASP A 133 -5.97 0.71 21.15
N SER A 134 -5.17 -0.24 20.64
CA SER A 134 -4.59 -1.31 21.47
C SER A 134 -3.16 -0.95 21.84
N ASN A 135 -2.98 0.11 22.63
CA ASN A 135 -1.72 0.35 23.34
C ASN A 135 -1.69 -0.58 24.58
N VAL A 136 -1.12 -1.77 24.42
CA VAL A 136 -0.69 -2.63 25.54
C VAL A 136 0.82 -2.56 25.65
#